data_AF-A0A838V1H5-F1
#
_entry.id   AF-A0A838V1H5-F1
#
_cell.length_a   1.000
_cell.length_b   1.000
_cell.length_c   1.000
_cell.angle_alpha   90.00
_cell.angle_beta   90.00
_cell.angle_gamma   90.00
#
_symmetry.space_group_name_H-M   'P 1'
#
loop_
_entity.id
_entity.type
_entity.pdbx_description
1 polymer ?
#
loop_
_entity_poly.entity_id
_entity_poly.type
_entity_poly.pdbx_seq_one_letter_code
_entity_poly.pdbx_strand_id
1 'polypeptide(L)'
;MDDQQVLSRIDDLVKEEEELLHRHEGEGLSSEDHARMEELKVQLDKAWDYLRQRRALRQYGDDPDDASERDGGTVEEYGTVTQYDDTDADAPA
;
A
#
# COMPACT_ATOMS: atom_id res chain seq x y z
N MET A 1 15.81 -9.18 -0.08
CA MET A 1 15.64 -8.01 0.79
C MET A 1 15.71 -8.53 2.22
N ASP A 2 16.59 -8.02 3.08
CA ASP A 2 16.72 -8.52 4.46
C ASP A 2 15.73 -7.82 5.43
N ASP A 3 15.60 -8.34 6.66
CA ASP A 3 14.68 -7.78 7.67
C ASP A 3 14.92 -6.29 7.91
N GLN A 4 16.17 -5.84 7.84
CA GLN A 4 16.56 -4.46 8.11
C GLN A 4 16.14 -3.53 6.96
N GLN A 5 16.29 -4.00 5.72
CA GLN A 5 15.80 -3.32 4.53
C GLN A 5 14.27 -3.19 4.53
N VAL A 6 13.56 -4.22 4.98
CA VAL A 6 12.08 -4.19 5.11
C VAL A 6 11.64 -3.18 6.17
N LEU A 7 12.30 -3.17 7.33
CA LEU A 7 12.03 -2.18 8.38
C LEU A 7 12.32 -0.75 7.92
N SER A 8 13.39 -0.54 7.15
CA SER A 8 13.68 0.77 6.55
C SER A 8 12.56 1.22 5.61
N ARG A 9 12.07 0.31 4.76
CA ARG A 9 10.96 0.59 3.85
C ARG A 9 9.67 0.93 4.61
N ILE A 10 9.38 0.23 5.70
CA ILE A 10 8.23 0.53 6.57
C ILE A 10 8.37 1.93 7.16
N ASP A 11 9.54 2.31 7.66
CA ASP A 11 9.81 3.64 8.22
C ASP A 11 9.61 4.75 7.17
N ASP A 12 10.10 4.55 5.95
CA ASP A 12 9.91 5.50 4.85
C ASP A 12 8.43 5.64 4.46
N LEU A 13 7.68 4.55 4.42
CA LEU A 13 6.24 4.57 4.11
C LEU A 13 5.41 5.28 5.20
N VAL A 14 5.75 5.07 6.48
CA VAL A 14 5.09 5.75 7.61
C VAL A 14 5.39 7.25 7.57
N LYS A 15 6.63 7.65 7.30
CA LYS A 15 6.98 9.07 7.13
C LYS A 15 6.17 9.73 6.02
N GLU A 16 5.98 9.05 4.90
CA GLU A 16 5.17 9.58 3.80
C GLU A 16 3.69 9.76 4.21
N GLU A 17 3.12 8.81 4.98
CA GLU A 17 1.78 8.94 5.54
C GLU A 17 1.67 10.15 6.49
N GLU A 18 2.64 10.31 7.41
CA GLU A 18 2.68 11.45 8.32
C GLU A 18 2.83 12.77 7.59
N GLU A 19 3.68 12.85 6.55
CA GLU A 19 3.85 14.05 5.73
C GLU A 19 2.59 14.40 4.94
N LEU A 20 1.85 13.40 4.45
CA LEU A 20 0.56 13.61 3.80
C LEU A 20 -0.47 14.14 4.81
N LEU A 21 -0.59 13.50 5.97
CA LEU A 21 -1.50 13.94 7.03
C LEU A 21 -1.19 15.36 7.50
N HIS A 22 0.09 15.70 7.67
CA HIS A 22 0.51 17.02 8.11
C HIS A 22 0.27 18.10 7.04
N ARG A 23 0.49 17.80 5.75
CA ARG A 23 0.19 18.73 4.66
C ARG A 23 -1.29 19.11 4.57
N HIS A 24 -2.17 18.18 4.94
CA HIS A 24 -3.63 18.37 4.87
C HIS A 24 -4.26 18.75 6.22
N GLU A 25 -3.42 19.03 7.23
CA GLU A 25 -3.82 19.40 8.57
C GLU A 25 -4.50 20.79 8.56
N GLY A 26 -5.84 20.79 8.42
CA GLY A 26 -6.67 22.00 8.40
C GLY A 26 -7.50 22.21 7.13
N GLU A 27 -7.12 21.56 6.01
CA GLU A 27 -7.83 21.65 4.73
C GLU A 27 -8.61 20.37 4.38
N GLY A 28 -8.28 19.24 5.02
CA GLY A 28 -8.88 17.94 4.76
C GLY A 28 -8.21 17.26 3.55
N LEU A 29 -8.10 15.92 3.60
CA LEU A 29 -7.47 15.15 2.53
C LEU A 29 -8.30 15.25 1.24
N SER A 30 -7.64 15.50 0.11
CA SER A 30 -8.29 15.40 -1.19
C SER A 30 -8.56 13.94 -1.57
N SER A 31 -9.40 13.71 -2.58
CA SER A 31 -9.63 12.37 -3.13
C SER A 31 -8.33 11.71 -3.63
N GLU A 32 -7.38 12.50 -4.14
CA GLU A 32 -6.07 12.02 -4.60
C GLU A 32 -5.19 11.61 -3.41
N ASP A 33 -5.21 12.38 -2.32
CA ASP A 33 -4.46 12.04 -1.11
C ASP A 33 -5.04 10.81 -0.40
N HIS A 34 -6.36 10.65 -0.45
CA HIS A 34 -7.01 9.43 0.01
C HIS A 34 -6.56 8.21 -0.79
N ALA A 35 -6.50 8.30 -2.13
CA ALA A 35 -6.00 7.22 -2.97
C ALA A 35 -4.53 6.89 -2.65
N ARG A 36 -3.69 7.92 -2.46
CA ARG A 36 -2.29 7.73 -2.07
C ARG A 36 -2.14 7.09 -0.69
N MET A 37 -2.97 7.48 0.27
CA MET A 37 -2.98 6.90 1.61
C MET A 37 -3.38 5.43 1.60
N GLU A 38 -4.36 5.04 0.80
CA GLU A 38 -4.72 3.63 0.63
C GLU A 38 -3.58 2.82 -0.02
N GLU A 39 -2.89 3.39 -1.01
CA GLU A 39 -1.71 2.77 -1.60
C GLU A 39 -0.58 2.56 -0.57
N LEU A 40 -0.31 3.55 0.29
CA LEU A 40 0.69 3.45 1.35
C LEU A 40 0.34 2.36 2.36
N LYS A 41 -0.93 2.26 2.77
CA LYS A 41 -1.41 1.19 3.67
C LYS A 41 -1.21 -0.19 3.07
N VAL A 42 -1.54 -0.37 1.79
CA VAL A 42 -1.33 -1.65 1.09
C VAL A 42 0.15 -2.00 1.03
N GLN A 43 1.03 -1.03 0.80
CA GLN A 43 2.47 -1.26 0.81
C GLN A 43 2.99 -1.62 2.21
N LEU A 44 2.50 -0.97 3.26
CA LEU A 44 2.83 -1.28 4.65
C LEU A 44 2.41 -2.70 5.03
N ASP A 45 1.18 -3.09 4.68
CA ASP A 45 0.66 -4.44 4.96
C ASP A 45 1.53 -5.52 4.31
N LYS A 46 1.88 -5.34 3.03
CA LYS A 46 2.79 -6.25 2.32
C LYS A 46 4.17 -6.33 2.98
N ALA A 47 4.74 -5.20 3.38
CA ALA A 47 6.06 -5.17 4.03
C ALA A 47 6.02 -5.88 5.40
N TRP A 48 4.95 -5.69 6.17
CA TRP A 48 4.75 -6.37 7.46
C TRP A 48 4.55 -7.87 7.31
N ASP A 49 3.76 -8.31 6.32
CA ASP A 49 3.53 -9.73 6.05
C ASP A 49 4.81 -10.42 5.60
N TYR A 50 5.61 -9.78 4.75
CA TYR A 50 6.92 -10.29 4.35
C TYR A 50 7.86 -10.45 5.55
N LEU A 51 7.95 -9.43 6.42
CA LEU A 51 8.76 -9.51 7.64
C LEU A 51 8.28 -10.63 8.57
N ARG A 52 6.97 -10.81 8.71
CA ARG A 52 6.39 -11.87 9.54
C ARG A 52 6.71 -13.25 8.97
N GLN A 53 6.64 -13.42 7.65
CA GLN A 53 7.01 -14.67 6.98
C GLN A 53 8.48 -15.02 7.19
N ARG A 54 9.39 -14.06 6.99
CA ARG A 54 10.84 -14.24 7.27
C ARG A 54 11.10 -14.67 8.72
N ARG A 55 10.42 -14.03 9.68
CA ARG A 55 10.54 -14.38 11.10
C ARG A 55 10.00 -15.77 11.41
N ALA A 56 8.91 -16.18 10.77
CA ALA A 56 8.36 -17.53 10.93
C ALA A 56 9.33 -18.59 10.40
N LEU A 57 9.87 -18.42 9.19
CA LEU A 57 10.85 -19.34 8.61
C LEU A 57 12.09 -19.50 9.51
N ARG A 58 12.64 -18.36 9.99
CA ARG A 58 13.75 -18.37 10.96
C ARG A 58 13.41 -19.12 12.25
N GLN A 59 12.17 -19.00 12.74
CA GLN A 59 11.73 -19.67 13.96
C GLN A 59 11.68 -21.20 13.79
N TYR A 60 11.30 -21.68 12.60
CA TYR A 60 11.24 -23.11 12.29
C TYR A 60 12.57 -23.70 11.79
N GLY A 61 13.59 -22.86 11.62
CA GLY A 61 14.91 -23.26 11.13
C GLY A 61 14.99 -23.39 9.61
N ASP A 62 13.97 -22.90 8.90
CA ASP A 62 13.93 -22.79 7.44
C ASP A 62 14.70 -21.54 6.97
N ASP A 63 14.99 -21.48 5.66
CA ASP A 63 15.70 -20.35 5.08
C ASP A 63 14.77 -19.11 5.05
N PRO A 64 15.09 -18.00 5.74
CA PRO A 64 14.29 -16.78 5.67
C PRO A 64 14.23 -16.19 4.25
N ASP A 65 15.14 -16.55 3.35
CA ASP A 65 15.11 -16.12 1.95
C ASP A 65 14.11 -16.93 1.10
N ASP A 66 13.54 -18.02 1.63
CA ASP A 66 12.36 -18.69 1.08
C ASP A 66 11.07 -17.87 1.34
N ALA A 67 11.16 -16.76 2.10
CA ALA A 67 10.08 -15.81 2.17
C ALA A 67 9.83 -15.24 0.77
N SER A 68 8.67 -15.55 0.21
CA SER A 68 8.18 -14.89 -0.99
C SER A 68 7.50 -13.60 -0.54
N GLU A 69 8.19 -12.48 -0.74
CA GLU A 69 7.49 -11.21 -0.96
C GLU A 69 6.57 -11.54 -2.14
N ARG A 70 5.26 -11.69 -1.89
CA ARG A 70 4.30 -12.03 -2.94
C ARG A 70 4.63 -11.12 -4.10
N ASP A 71 5.16 -11.71 -5.17
CA ASP A 71 5.59 -10.95 -6.34
C ASP A 71 4.43 -10.03 -6.67
N GLY A 72 4.70 -8.74 -6.87
CA GLY A 72 3.69 -7.71 -7.04
C GLY A 72 2.80 -7.90 -8.27
N GLY A 73 2.72 -9.12 -8.82
CA GLY A 73 1.65 -9.58 -9.69
C GLY A 73 0.30 -9.37 -9.01
N THR A 74 -0.34 -8.26 -9.41
CA THR A 74 -1.77 -8.01 -9.26
C THR A 74 -2.20 -7.69 -7.82
N VAL A 75 -1.88 -6.47 -7.38
CA VAL A 75 -2.92 -5.66 -6.74
C VAL A 75 -3.43 -4.67 -7.79
N GLU A 76 -3.85 -5.20 -8.93
CA GLU A 76 -4.82 -4.52 -9.80
C GLU A 76 -6.22 -4.78 -9.24
N GLU A 77 -6.51 -4.36 -8.00
CA GLU A 77 -7.90 -4.31 -7.52
C GLU A 77 -8.09 -3.45 -6.26
N TYR A 78 -7.24 -2.46 -5.99
CA TYR A 78 -7.59 -1.43 -5.00
C TYR A 78 -7.16 -0.09 -5.58
N GLY A 79 -7.98 0.45 -6.46
CA GLY A 79 -7.71 1.75 -7.07
C GLY A 79 -8.37 2.02 -8.42
N THR A 80 -9.04 1.04 -9.04
CA THR A 80 -9.99 1.39 -10.11
C THR A 80 -11.22 2.01 -9.46
N VAL A 81 -11.08 3.27 -9.06
CA VAL A 81 -12.18 4.23 -9.17
C VAL A 81 -12.64 4.05 -10.61
N THR A 82 -13.71 3.28 -10.80
CA THR A 82 -14.51 3.44 -11.99
C THR A 82 -14.89 4.91 -11.95
N GLN A 83 -14.34 5.68 -12.87
CA GLN A 83 -14.92 6.95 -13.22
C GLN A 83 -16.38 6.61 -13.55
N TYR A 84 -17.29 6.88 -12.62
CA TYR A 84 -18.71 6.95 -12.93
C TYR A 84 -18.81 8.15 -13.86
N ASP A 85 -18.73 7.85 -15.16
CA ASP A 85 -19.06 8.76 -16.23
C ASP A 85 -20.57 8.98 -16.13
N ASP A 86 -20.98 9.94 -15.31
CA ASP A 86 -22.34 10.48 -15.30
C ASP A 86 -22.49 11.35 -16.55
N THR A 87 -22.47 10.70 -17.71
CA THR A 87 -22.81 11.30 -19.00
C THR A 87 -23.87 10.44 -19.68
N ASP A 88 -25.00 10.25 -18.98
CA ASP A 88 -26.28 10.03 -19.64
C ASP A 88 -27.09 11.35 -19.60
N ALA A 89 -26.42 12.41 -20.06
CA ALA A 89 -27.09 13.54 -20.66
C ALA A 89 -27.35 13.18 -22.13
N ASP A 90 -28.63 13.10 -22.47
CA ASP A 90 -29.17 13.26 -23.81
C ASP A 90 -29.13 12.04 -24.76
N ALA A 91 -30.26 11.32 -24.79
CA ALA A 91 -30.70 10.61 -25.99
C ALA A 91 -32.16 10.98 -26.30
N PRO A 92 -32.43 11.74 -27.37
CA PRO A 92 -33.77 12.09 -27.81
C PRO A 92 -34.37 11.02 -28.76
N ALA A 93 -35.68 10.76 -28.60
CA ALA A 93 -36.63 10.51 -29.70
C ALA A 93 -38.08 10.57 -29.17
#